data_AF-A0A9P8L1J5-F1
#
_entry.id   AF-A0A9P8L1J5-F1
#
_cell.length_a   1.000
_cell.length_b   1.000
_cell.length_c   1.000
_cell.angle_alpha   90.00
_cell.angle_beta   90.00
_cell.angle_gamma   90.00
#
_symmetry.space_group_name_H-M   'P 1'
#
loop_
_entity.id
_entity.type
_entity.pdbx_description
1 polymer ?
#
loop_
_entity_poly.entity_id
_entity_poly.type
_entity_poly.pdbx_seq_one_letter_code
_entity_poly.pdbx_strand_id
1 'polypeptide(L)'
;VSRLPGVQKPHPTPHNRYTRFWTQRSPIYKRIALTLQVIKYTELLWEMAAKRRGEKVRWRVVVVLEAVKAICRLLLLRLTNSRPLLTPPLPEREPEPVSPEDSLRDDEEEEEEEESSQPAQDGSWTMPRTGLTLPTLPDSSDISSYLLSKVLTADDIKPAKALLRRVQGQGQLAEYLYIIRPLIYALVLQRWSGDKRNWRPWLLGLSIEYGARQLAKKDFKERVAGGLRGLTNLEREEMRKRGWALGWWAMRGAFYENITKSWVSGFTNKVKDIPVLGLVGGVVEDYEYLWDNYYFSTATP
;
A
#
# COMPACT_ATOMS: atom_id res chain seq x y z
N VAL A 1 0.59 -9.74 46.31
CA VAL A 1 0.97 -9.79 44.88
C VAL A 1 -0.19 -9.28 44.04
N SER A 2 -0.20 -7.97 43.76
CA SER A 2 -1.11 -7.38 42.78
C SER A 2 -0.69 -7.85 41.39
N ARG A 3 -1.60 -8.48 40.64
CA ARG A 3 -1.39 -8.65 39.19
C ARG A 3 -1.65 -7.31 38.54
N LEU A 4 -0.68 -6.78 37.81
CA LEU A 4 -0.90 -5.65 36.90
C LEU A 4 -2.08 -5.98 35.97
N PRO A 5 -2.96 -5.01 35.65
CA PRO A 5 -4.00 -5.23 34.65
C PRO A 5 -3.30 -5.58 33.33
N GLY A 6 -3.51 -6.81 32.85
CA GLY A 6 -2.77 -7.32 31.69
C GLY A 6 -2.99 -6.42 30.47
N VAL A 7 -1.90 -5.95 29.86
CA VAL A 7 -1.89 -5.05 28.71
C VAL A 7 -2.94 -5.50 27.69
N GLN A 8 -3.92 -4.62 27.43
CA GLN A 8 -5.00 -4.92 26.50
C GLN A 8 -4.41 -5.11 25.11
N LYS A 9 -4.37 -6.35 24.64
CA LYS A 9 -3.84 -6.65 23.30
C LYS A 9 -4.64 -5.85 22.27
N PRO A 10 -3.98 -5.09 21.38
CA PRO A 10 -4.67 -4.25 20.41
C PRO A 10 -5.62 -5.08 19.55
N HIS A 11 -6.74 -4.48 19.16
CA HIS A 11 -7.69 -5.13 18.27
C HIS A 11 -7.03 -5.35 16.89
N PRO A 12 -6.93 -6.60 16.39
CA PRO A 12 -6.21 -6.87 15.16
C PRO A 12 -6.92 -6.22 13.97
N THR A 13 -6.15 -5.69 13.02
CA THR A 13 -6.68 -4.82 11.96
C THR A 13 -7.72 -5.55 11.10
N PRO A 14 -8.71 -4.86 10.48
CA PRO A 14 -9.70 -5.52 9.62
C PRO A 14 -9.05 -6.26 8.43
N HIS A 15 -7.91 -5.76 7.94
CA HIS A 15 -7.07 -6.46 6.96
C HIS A 15 -6.51 -7.77 7.51
N ASN A 16 -5.85 -7.73 8.67
CA ASN A 16 -5.28 -8.93 9.30
C ASN A 16 -6.35 -9.94 9.72
N ARG A 17 -7.51 -9.50 10.21
CA ARG A 17 -8.67 -10.36 10.48
C ARG A 17 -9.10 -11.11 9.22
N TYR A 18 -9.12 -10.47 8.05
CA TYR A 18 -9.45 -11.09 6.77
C TYR A 18 -8.35 -12.03 6.24
N THR A 19 -7.09 -11.59 6.18
CA THR A 19 -5.98 -12.38 5.62
C THR A 19 -5.62 -13.57 6.51
N ARG A 20 -5.68 -13.42 7.84
CA ARG A 20 -5.54 -14.52 8.81
C ARG A 20 -6.64 -15.57 8.64
N PHE A 21 -7.89 -15.14 8.44
CA PHE A 21 -9.01 -16.07 8.17
C PHE A 21 -8.73 -16.93 6.92
N TRP A 22 -8.33 -16.35 5.78
CA TRP A 22 -8.09 -17.13 4.55
C TRP A 22 -6.82 -17.99 4.59
N THR A 23 -5.73 -17.49 5.18
CA THR A 23 -4.48 -18.24 5.35
C THR A 23 -4.60 -19.41 6.35
N GLN A 24 -5.45 -19.29 7.36
CA GLN A 24 -5.82 -20.41 8.25
C GLN A 24 -6.83 -21.36 7.59
N ARG A 25 -7.83 -20.83 6.86
CA ARG A 25 -8.90 -21.64 6.26
C ARG A 25 -8.44 -22.53 5.10
N SER A 26 -7.36 -22.19 4.39
CA SER A 26 -6.88 -23.03 3.28
C SER A 26 -5.36 -22.94 3.05
N PRO A 27 -4.65 -24.09 3.02
CA PRO A 27 -3.19 -24.10 2.77
C PRO A 27 -2.85 -23.71 1.32
N ILE A 28 -3.77 -23.90 0.37
CA ILE A 28 -3.62 -23.50 -1.03
C ILE A 28 -3.56 -21.97 -1.15
N TYR A 29 -4.47 -21.24 -0.47
CA TYR A 29 -4.40 -19.77 -0.41
C TYR A 29 -3.07 -19.31 0.18
N LYS A 30 -2.66 -19.88 1.33
CA LYS A 30 -1.38 -19.55 1.98
C LYS A 30 -0.19 -19.77 1.04
N ARG A 31 -0.13 -20.91 0.33
CA ARG A 31 0.93 -21.21 -0.65
C ARG A 31 0.94 -20.20 -1.80
N ILE A 32 -0.20 -19.93 -2.44
CA ILE A 32 -0.28 -19.01 -3.59
C ILE A 32 0.07 -17.57 -3.16
N ALA A 33 -0.44 -17.10 -2.02
CA ALA A 33 -0.14 -15.78 -1.49
C ALA A 33 1.36 -15.62 -1.14
N LEU A 34 2.00 -16.65 -0.56
CA LEU A 34 3.45 -16.68 -0.36
C LEU A 34 4.22 -16.66 -1.68
N THR A 35 3.84 -17.45 -2.69
CA THR A 35 4.53 -17.40 -4.00
C THR A 35 4.39 -16.04 -4.68
N LEU A 36 3.23 -15.38 -4.56
CA LEU A 36 3.02 -14.02 -5.08
C LEU A 36 3.96 -13.02 -4.39
N GLN A 37 4.11 -13.12 -3.06
CA GLN A 37 5.00 -12.24 -2.30
C GLN A 37 6.48 -12.48 -2.63
N VAL A 38 6.91 -13.74 -2.76
CA VAL A 38 8.26 -14.09 -3.22
C VAL A 38 8.54 -13.54 -4.62
N ILE A 39 7.55 -13.54 -5.52
CA ILE A 39 7.71 -12.92 -6.85
C ILE A 39 7.81 -11.39 -6.73
N LYS A 40 6.98 -10.70 -5.91
CA LYS A 40 7.10 -9.23 -5.72
C LYS A 40 8.48 -8.83 -5.18
N TYR A 41 9.11 -9.62 -4.31
CA TYR A 41 10.46 -9.30 -3.81
C TYR A 41 11.61 -9.71 -4.75
N THR A 42 11.39 -10.67 -5.65
CA THR A 42 12.45 -11.13 -6.58
C THR A 42 12.37 -10.54 -7.98
N GLU A 43 11.30 -9.82 -8.33
CA GLU A 43 11.07 -9.31 -9.70
C GLU A 43 12.21 -8.41 -10.23
N LEU A 44 12.75 -7.53 -9.39
CA LEU A 44 13.90 -6.69 -9.75
C LEU A 44 15.18 -7.51 -9.98
N LEU A 45 15.44 -8.53 -9.16
CA LEU A 45 16.60 -9.42 -9.32
C LEU A 45 16.52 -10.22 -10.62
N TRP A 46 15.33 -10.73 -10.96
CA TRP A 46 15.07 -11.39 -12.24
C TRP A 46 15.22 -10.42 -13.42
N GLU A 47 14.78 -9.16 -13.30
CA GLU A 47 14.97 -8.15 -14.34
C GLU A 47 16.45 -7.81 -14.54
N MET A 48 17.22 -7.61 -13.46
CA MET A 48 18.67 -7.38 -13.50
C MET A 48 19.41 -8.56 -14.13
N ALA A 49 19.09 -9.80 -13.74
CA ALA A 49 19.68 -11.01 -14.32
C ALA A 49 19.34 -11.18 -15.81
N ALA A 50 18.11 -10.83 -16.22
CA ALA A 50 17.67 -10.88 -17.61
C ALA A 50 18.27 -9.76 -18.46
N LYS A 51 18.49 -8.56 -17.90
CA LYS A 51 19.13 -7.41 -18.58
C LYS A 51 20.56 -7.75 -19.04
N ARG A 52 21.31 -8.53 -18.25
CA ARG A 52 22.63 -9.08 -18.63
C ARG A 52 22.59 -10.01 -19.86
N ARG A 53 21.42 -10.56 -20.23
CA ARG A 53 21.20 -11.43 -21.41
C ARG A 53 20.54 -10.69 -22.59
N GLY A 54 20.48 -9.35 -22.54
CA GLY A 54 19.94 -8.51 -23.60
C GLY A 54 18.45 -8.20 -23.48
N GLU A 55 18.04 -7.08 -24.08
CA GLU A 55 16.72 -6.48 -23.84
C GLU A 55 15.53 -7.38 -24.25
N LYS A 56 15.68 -8.14 -25.35
CA LYS A 56 14.65 -9.11 -25.79
C LYS A 56 14.39 -10.21 -24.74
N VAL A 57 15.40 -10.55 -23.94
CA VAL A 57 15.27 -11.51 -22.82
C VAL A 57 14.67 -10.82 -21.59
N ARG A 58 15.10 -9.60 -21.26
CA ARG A 58 14.51 -8.75 -20.21
C ARG A 58 12.99 -8.65 -20.36
N TRP A 59 12.48 -8.21 -21.51
CA TRP A 59 11.03 -8.07 -21.71
C TRP A 59 10.28 -9.41 -21.68
N ARG A 60 10.89 -10.50 -22.13
CA ARG A 60 10.29 -11.84 -22.02
C ARG A 60 10.14 -12.25 -20.56
N VAL A 61 11.16 -12.00 -19.72
CA VAL A 61 11.10 -12.29 -18.28
C VAL A 61 10.07 -11.41 -17.58
N VAL A 62 10.02 -10.11 -17.85
CA VAL A 62 8.99 -9.19 -17.30
C VAL A 62 7.57 -9.68 -17.63
N VAL A 63 7.30 -10.02 -18.89
CA VAL A 63 5.98 -10.53 -19.32
C VAL A 63 5.64 -11.87 -18.67
N VAL A 64 6.60 -12.80 -18.53
CA VAL A 64 6.37 -14.09 -17.85
C VAL A 64 6.10 -13.88 -16.35
N LEU A 65 6.83 -13.00 -15.67
CA LEU A 65 6.60 -12.67 -14.26
C LEU A 65 5.22 -12.04 -14.04
N GLU A 66 4.80 -11.10 -14.90
CA GLU A 66 3.44 -10.55 -14.82
C GLU A 66 2.36 -11.57 -15.17
N ALA A 67 2.62 -12.50 -16.10
CA ALA A 67 1.69 -13.59 -16.40
C ALA A 67 1.51 -14.52 -15.20
N VAL A 68 2.61 -14.91 -14.52
CA VAL A 68 2.54 -15.73 -13.30
C VAL A 68 1.86 -14.96 -12.16
N LYS A 69 2.21 -13.69 -11.92
CA LYS A 69 1.52 -12.84 -10.92
C LYS A 69 0.02 -12.72 -11.22
N ALA A 70 -0.38 -12.52 -12.47
CA ALA A 70 -1.78 -12.47 -12.88
C ALA A 70 -2.49 -13.82 -12.66
N ILE A 71 -1.89 -14.95 -13.04
CA ILE A 71 -2.45 -16.29 -12.81
C ILE A 71 -2.62 -16.56 -11.31
N CYS A 72 -1.60 -16.28 -10.47
CA CYS A 72 -1.70 -16.42 -9.01
C CYS A 72 -2.84 -15.57 -8.43
N ARG A 73 -2.96 -14.30 -8.86
CA ARG A 73 -4.08 -13.41 -8.46
C ARG A 73 -5.43 -13.95 -8.90
N LEU A 74 -5.58 -14.42 -10.15
CA LEU A 74 -6.81 -15.01 -10.66
C LEU A 74 -7.21 -16.29 -9.89
N LEU A 75 -6.24 -17.12 -9.51
CA LEU A 75 -6.49 -18.30 -8.66
C LEU A 75 -6.95 -17.90 -7.24
N LEU A 76 -6.32 -16.90 -6.62
CA LEU A 76 -6.78 -16.33 -5.34
C LEU A 76 -8.21 -15.80 -5.45
N LEU A 77 -8.54 -15.05 -6.50
CA LEU A 77 -9.88 -14.50 -6.75
C LEU A 77 -10.94 -15.60 -6.91
N ARG A 78 -10.60 -16.73 -7.54
CA ARG A 78 -11.50 -17.90 -7.61
C ARG A 78 -11.67 -18.56 -6.24
N LEU A 79 -10.60 -18.75 -5.48
CA LEU A 79 -10.64 -19.34 -4.13
C LEU A 79 -11.45 -18.48 -3.12
N THR A 80 -11.33 -17.14 -3.17
CA THR A 80 -12.13 -16.23 -2.32
C THR A 80 -13.61 -16.13 -2.74
N ASN A 81 -13.99 -16.81 -3.82
CA ASN A 81 -15.33 -16.81 -4.44
C ASN A 81 -15.72 -15.48 -5.09
N SER A 82 -14.79 -14.83 -5.81
CA SER A 82 -14.95 -13.50 -6.42
C SER A 82 -15.13 -12.38 -5.39
N ARG A 83 -14.19 -12.30 -4.43
CA ARG A 83 -14.01 -11.13 -3.54
C ARG A 83 -12.76 -10.36 -3.97
N PRO A 84 -12.71 -9.03 -3.77
CA PRO A 84 -11.52 -8.24 -4.07
C PRO A 84 -10.24 -8.81 -3.44
N LEU A 85 -9.11 -8.54 -4.07
CA LEU A 85 -7.80 -8.97 -3.57
C LEU A 85 -7.15 -7.85 -2.78
N LEU A 86 -7.09 -8.04 -1.45
CA LEU A 86 -6.27 -7.21 -0.58
C LEU A 86 -4.84 -7.14 -1.10
N THR A 87 -4.28 -5.94 -1.01
CA THR A 87 -2.88 -5.66 -1.29
C THR A 87 -2.24 -5.15 0.02
N PRO A 88 -1.38 -5.96 0.68
CA PRO A 88 -0.96 -7.32 0.32
C PRO A 88 -2.02 -8.41 0.65
N PRO A 89 -1.87 -9.65 0.11
CA PRO A 89 -2.77 -10.78 0.36
C PRO A 89 -2.41 -11.62 1.60
N LEU A 90 -1.31 -11.30 2.27
CA LEU A 90 -0.84 -11.92 3.51
C LEU A 90 -1.06 -10.95 4.68
N PRO A 91 -1.18 -11.41 5.93
CA PRO A 91 -1.21 -10.52 7.08
C PRO A 91 0.10 -9.72 7.18
N GLU A 92 -0.03 -8.43 7.49
CA GLU A 92 1.08 -7.52 7.77
C GLU A 92 1.45 -7.61 9.26
N ARG A 93 2.70 -7.32 9.64
CA ARG A 93 3.04 -7.13 11.06
C ARG A 93 2.23 -5.92 11.53
N GLU A 94 1.46 -6.10 12.60
CA GLU A 94 0.77 -4.96 13.22
C GLU A 94 1.86 -4.05 13.81
N PRO A 95 1.78 -2.72 13.63
CA PRO A 95 2.69 -1.83 14.35
C PRO A 95 2.54 -2.16 15.83
N GLU A 96 3.67 -2.36 16.50
CA GLU A 96 3.63 -2.57 17.94
C GLU A 96 3.09 -1.28 18.56
N PRO A 97 2.13 -1.37 19.49
CA PRO A 97 1.65 -0.18 20.17
C PRO A 97 2.83 0.35 20.96
N VAL A 98 3.41 1.46 20.50
CA VAL A 98 4.39 2.25 21.25
C VAL A 98 3.86 2.35 22.68
N SER A 99 4.56 1.77 23.65
CA SER A 99 4.14 1.94 25.03
C SER A 99 4.26 3.43 25.35
N PRO A 100 3.44 4.02 26.24
CA PRO A 100 3.79 5.32 26.81
C PRO A 100 5.22 5.33 27.38
N GLU A 101 5.73 4.16 27.81
CA GLU A 101 7.12 3.95 28.24
C GLU A 101 8.16 4.03 27.11
N ASP A 102 7.77 3.83 25.85
CA ASP A 102 8.63 3.90 24.67
C ASP A 102 8.58 5.29 24.02
N SER A 103 7.40 5.95 23.97
CA SER A 103 7.32 7.33 23.50
C SER A 103 8.11 8.27 24.41
N LEU A 104 8.04 8.08 25.73
CA LEU A 104 8.88 8.81 26.69
C LEU A 104 10.39 8.62 26.46
N ARG A 105 10.82 7.59 25.71
CA ARG A 105 12.23 7.38 25.37
C ARG A 105 12.63 8.01 24.06
N ASP A 106 11.75 8.00 23.06
CA ASP A 106 11.94 8.82 21.86
C ASP A 106 11.95 10.32 22.27
N ASP A 107 11.10 10.72 23.23
CA ASP A 107 11.12 12.06 23.85
C ASP A 107 12.43 12.31 24.65
N GLU A 108 12.86 11.39 25.54
CA GLU A 108 14.14 11.49 26.29
C GLU A 108 15.39 11.54 25.36
N GLU A 109 15.37 10.89 24.19
CA GLU A 109 16.47 10.92 23.22
C GLU A 109 16.42 12.14 22.26
N GLU A 110 15.26 12.77 22.03
CA GLU A 110 15.15 14.06 21.30
C GLU A 110 15.41 15.29 22.20
N GLU A 111 15.23 15.20 23.52
CA GLU A 111 15.45 16.34 24.45
C GLU A 111 16.94 16.73 24.67
N GLU A 112 17.94 15.92 24.30
CA GLU A 112 19.36 16.27 24.51
C GLU A 112 19.92 17.38 23.58
N GLU A 113 19.24 17.77 22.49
CA GLU A 113 19.76 18.76 21.52
C GLU A 113 19.16 20.19 21.57
N GLU A 114 18.06 20.48 22.30
CA GLU A 114 17.46 21.84 22.39
C GLU A 114 17.35 22.43 23.81
N GLU A 115 18.43 23.03 24.33
CA GLU A 115 18.39 23.93 25.50
C GLU A 115 17.59 25.24 25.23
N SER A 116 16.25 25.20 25.14
CA SER A 116 15.45 26.44 25.20
C SER A 116 14.06 26.37 25.86
N SER A 117 14.03 26.66 27.16
CA SER A 117 13.04 27.56 27.78
C SER A 117 11.53 27.22 27.69
N GLN A 118 11.08 26.09 28.22
CA GLN A 118 9.87 26.03 29.07
C GLN A 118 9.72 24.68 29.79
N PRO A 119 9.24 24.65 31.06
CA PRO A 119 8.88 23.40 31.72
C PRO A 119 7.53 22.90 31.20
N ALA A 120 7.57 21.99 30.23
CA ALA A 120 6.42 21.14 29.93
C ALA A 120 6.04 20.37 31.20
N GLN A 121 4.77 20.42 31.60
CA GLN A 121 4.32 19.71 32.81
C GLN A 121 3.82 18.32 32.41
N ASP A 122 4.58 17.28 32.78
CA ASP A 122 4.14 15.89 32.64
C ASP A 122 2.77 15.67 33.29
N GLY A 123 1.75 15.58 32.44
CA GLY A 123 0.35 15.62 32.85
C GLY A 123 -0.17 14.36 33.56
N SER A 124 0.72 13.48 34.04
CA SER A 124 0.38 12.19 34.66
C SER A 124 -0.11 12.35 36.11
N TRP A 125 -1.25 13.02 36.29
CA TRP A 125 -1.82 13.30 37.61
C TRP A 125 -2.05 12.00 38.41
N THR A 126 -1.30 11.82 39.50
CA THR A 126 -1.47 10.71 40.44
C THR A 126 -2.63 10.96 41.40
N MET A 127 -3.60 10.05 41.45
CA MET A 127 -4.73 10.13 42.38
C MET A 127 -4.28 9.89 43.84
N PRO A 128 -4.37 10.88 44.75
CA PRO A 128 -3.76 10.81 46.09
C PRO A 128 -4.43 9.82 47.07
N ARG A 129 -5.55 9.19 46.68
CA ARG A 129 -6.21 8.12 47.47
C ARG A 129 -5.97 6.70 46.96
N THR A 130 -5.47 6.54 45.73
CA THR A 130 -5.35 5.23 45.06
C THR A 130 -3.95 4.95 44.49
N GLY A 131 -3.09 5.97 44.39
CA GLY A 131 -1.75 5.83 43.80
C GLY A 131 -1.75 5.57 42.28
N LEU A 132 -2.91 5.71 41.62
CA LEU A 132 -3.05 5.50 40.18
C LEU A 132 -2.77 6.80 39.43
N THR A 133 -1.87 6.74 38.44
CA THR A 133 -1.73 7.78 37.41
C THR A 133 -2.98 7.83 36.54
N LEU A 134 -3.47 9.03 36.25
CA LEU A 134 -4.34 9.25 35.11
C LEU A 134 -3.48 9.25 33.83
N PRO A 135 -3.88 8.53 32.76
CA PRO A 135 -3.26 8.73 31.45
C PRO A 135 -3.58 10.13 30.95
N THR A 136 -2.60 10.76 30.31
CA THR A 136 -2.77 12.05 29.62
C THR A 136 -3.82 11.94 28.51
N LEU A 137 -4.53 13.04 28.26
CA LEU A 137 -5.42 13.14 27.11
C LEU A 137 -4.57 13.47 25.87
N PRO A 138 -4.83 12.84 24.71
CA PRO A 138 -4.17 13.23 23.45
C PRO A 138 -4.60 14.65 23.06
N ASP A 139 -3.76 15.33 22.28
CA ASP A 139 -4.11 16.66 21.75
C ASP A 139 -5.43 16.62 20.94
N SER A 140 -6.10 17.77 20.95
CA SER A 140 -7.35 18.08 20.25
C SER A 140 -7.44 17.56 18.81
N SER A 141 -6.32 17.51 18.09
CA SER A 141 -6.20 16.93 16.75
C SER A 141 -6.45 15.42 16.72
N ASP A 142 -5.88 14.67 17.66
CA ASP A 142 -5.87 13.19 17.70
C ASP A 142 -6.94 12.57 18.61
N ILE A 143 -7.75 13.36 19.33
CA ILE A 143 -8.96 12.85 20.02
C ILE A 143 -9.81 11.96 19.08
N SER A 144 -9.92 12.34 17.80
CA SER A 144 -10.70 11.59 16.81
C SER A 144 -10.09 10.22 16.46
N SER A 145 -8.77 10.13 16.30
CA SER A 145 -8.06 8.88 15.98
C SER A 145 -8.04 7.95 17.20
N TYR A 146 -7.77 8.53 18.38
CA TYR A 146 -7.77 7.83 19.66
C TYR A 146 -9.14 7.21 19.97
N LEU A 147 -10.23 7.98 19.88
CA LEU A 147 -11.58 7.44 20.13
C LEU A 147 -11.94 6.33 19.14
N LEU A 148 -11.59 6.46 17.86
CA LEU A 148 -11.80 5.39 16.87
C LEU A 148 -10.95 4.15 17.13
N SER A 149 -9.80 4.27 17.80
CA SER A 149 -8.98 3.12 18.23
C SER A 149 -9.56 2.35 19.43
N LYS A 150 -10.35 3.02 20.29
CA LYS A 150 -10.93 2.45 21.51
C LYS A 150 -12.40 2.00 21.35
N VAL A 151 -13.11 2.49 20.32
CA VAL A 151 -14.52 2.15 20.06
C VAL A 151 -14.64 1.01 19.04
N LEU A 152 -15.32 -0.06 19.44
CA LEU A 152 -15.70 -1.18 18.54
C LEU A 152 -16.56 -0.66 17.38
N THR A 153 -16.02 -0.70 16.16
CA THR A 153 -16.76 -0.27 14.97
C THR A 153 -17.70 -1.37 14.48
N ALA A 154 -18.65 -1.00 13.62
CA ALA A 154 -19.54 -1.97 12.98
C ALA A 154 -18.81 -2.98 12.07
N ASP A 155 -17.54 -2.76 11.71
CA ASP A 155 -16.70 -3.71 10.97
C ASP A 155 -15.96 -4.69 11.91
N ASP A 156 -15.82 -4.39 13.20
CA ASP A 156 -15.16 -5.26 14.17
C ASP A 156 -16.05 -6.40 14.65
N ILE A 157 -17.37 -6.14 14.70
CA ILE A 157 -18.41 -7.12 15.01
C ILE A 157 -18.69 -8.06 13.81
N LYS A 158 -18.45 -7.61 12.58
CA LYS A 158 -18.67 -8.42 11.37
C LYS A 158 -17.69 -9.59 11.31
N PRO A 159 -18.13 -10.82 10.95
CA PRO A 159 -17.22 -11.95 10.76
C PRO A 159 -16.25 -11.67 9.61
N ALA A 160 -15.01 -12.16 9.69
CA ALA A 160 -13.95 -11.85 8.71
C ALA A 160 -14.38 -12.03 7.24
N LYS A 161 -15.15 -13.08 6.93
CA LYS A 161 -15.70 -13.36 5.58
C LYS A 161 -16.69 -12.29 5.06
N ALA A 162 -17.18 -11.38 5.90
CA ALA A 162 -18.08 -10.29 5.53
C ALA A 162 -17.37 -8.92 5.36
N LEU A 163 -16.07 -8.81 5.70
CA LEU A 163 -15.31 -7.55 5.61
C LEU A 163 -15.03 -7.10 4.17
N LEU A 164 -14.97 -8.04 3.22
CA LEU A 164 -15.00 -7.75 1.78
C LEU A 164 -16.25 -8.39 1.17
N ARG A 165 -17.04 -7.63 0.42
CA ARG A 165 -18.25 -8.12 -0.25
C ARG A 165 -17.90 -9.08 -1.41
N ARG A 166 -18.85 -9.93 -1.79
CA ARG A 166 -18.74 -10.75 -3.00
C ARG A 166 -19.16 -9.93 -4.21
N VAL A 167 -18.29 -9.84 -5.20
CA VAL A 167 -18.52 -9.07 -6.42
C VAL A 167 -19.20 -9.96 -7.49
N GLN A 168 -20.09 -9.39 -8.30
CA GLN A 168 -20.85 -10.11 -9.34
C GLN A 168 -21.07 -9.23 -10.59
N GLY A 169 -21.12 -9.83 -11.78
CA GLY A 169 -21.37 -9.08 -13.02
C GLY A 169 -20.29 -8.05 -13.32
N GLN A 170 -20.66 -6.78 -13.50
CA GLN A 170 -19.74 -5.68 -13.88
C GLN A 170 -18.52 -5.57 -12.94
N GLY A 171 -18.71 -5.73 -11.63
CA GLY A 171 -17.58 -5.67 -10.70
C GLY A 171 -16.62 -6.88 -10.80
N GLN A 172 -17.06 -8.06 -11.28
CA GLN A 172 -16.11 -9.16 -11.56
C GLN A 172 -15.22 -8.82 -12.76
N LEU A 173 -15.80 -8.18 -13.79
CA LEU A 173 -15.03 -7.65 -14.91
C LEU A 173 -14.03 -6.59 -14.44
N ALA A 174 -14.40 -5.73 -13.48
CA ALA A 174 -13.49 -4.78 -12.85
C ALA A 174 -12.29 -5.47 -12.18
N GLU A 175 -12.51 -6.50 -11.36
CA GLU A 175 -11.42 -7.25 -10.72
C GLU A 175 -10.53 -7.98 -11.76
N TYR A 176 -11.12 -8.60 -12.79
CA TYR A 176 -10.34 -9.23 -13.86
C TYR A 176 -9.48 -8.22 -14.62
N LEU A 177 -10.03 -7.06 -15.01
CA LEU A 177 -9.29 -6.00 -15.68
C LEU A 177 -8.17 -5.44 -14.78
N TYR A 178 -8.43 -5.23 -13.49
CA TYR A 178 -7.43 -4.76 -12.53
C TYR A 178 -6.27 -5.75 -12.35
N ILE A 179 -6.57 -7.05 -12.24
CA ILE A 179 -5.57 -8.12 -12.10
C ILE A 179 -4.73 -8.31 -13.37
N ILE A 180 -5.33 -8.16 -14.56
CA ILE A 180 -4.67 -8.39 -15.86
C ILE A 180 -3.96 -7.11 -16.37
N ARG A 181 -4.29 -5.93 -15.83
CA ARG A 181 -3.66 -4.63 -16.15
C ARG A 181 -2.13 -4.69 -16.30
N PRO A 182 -1.33 -5.18 -15.32
CA PRO A 182 0.12 -5.12 -15.44
C PRO A 182 0.66 -6.03 -16.54
N LEU A 183 0.03 -7.18 -16.81
CA LEU A 183 0.37 -8.05 -17.94
C LEU A 183 0.12 -7.35 -19.30
N ILE A 184 -0.99 -6.63 -19.45
CA ILE A 184 -1.24 -5.82 -20.65
C ILE A 184 -0.22 -4.66 -20.74
N TYR A 185 0.05 -3.96 -19.62
CA TYR A 185 1.07 -2.89 -19.57
C TYR A 185 2.50 -3.42 -19.79
N ALA A 186 2.77 -4.72 -19.59
CA ALA A 186 4.03 -5.37 -19.94
C ALA A 186 4.09 -5.78 -21.42
N LEU A 187 3.07 -6.47 -21.94
CA LEU A 187 3.00 -6.93 -23.34
C LEU A 187 3.06 -5.77 -24.33
N VAL A 188 2.39 -4.67 -24.01
CA VAL A 188 2.33 -3.47 -24.86
C VAL A 188 3.63 -2.68 -24.76
N LEU A 189 4.29 -2.64 -23.60
CA LEU A 189 5.61 -2.02 -23.49
C LEU A 189 6.71 -2.86 -24.15
N GLN A 190 6.60 -4.20 -24.14
CA GLN A 190 7.45 -5.09 -24.95
C GLN A 190 7.28 -4.85 -26.46
N ARG A 191 6.07 -4.51 -26.93
CA ARG A 191 5.82 -4.24 -28.37
C ARG A 191 6.41 -2.92 -28.84
N TRP A 192 6.52 -1.92 -27.95
CA TRP A 192 7.00 -0.56 -28.26
C TRP A 192 8.23 -0.18 -27.43
N SER A 193 9.11 -1.14 -27.10
CA SER A 193 10.17 -0.91 -26.09
C SER A 193 11.24 0.11 -26.49
N GLY A 194 11.50 0.28 -27.80
CA GLY A 194 12.44 1.28 -28.30
C GLY A 194 11.95 2.72 -28.13
N ASP A 195 10.64 2.97 -28.21
CA ASP A 195 10.06 4.31 -28.21
C ASP A 195 9.52 4.69 -26.82
N LYS A 196 10.40 4.84 -25.82
CA LYS A 196 9.98 5.18 -24.44
C LYS A 196 9.03 6.40 -24.34
N ARG A 197 9.18 7.39 -25.23
CA ARG A 197 8.35 8.62 -25.30
C ARG A 197 6.94 8.40 -25.89
N ASN A 198 6.64 7.24 -26.46
CA ASN A 198 5.36 6.93 -27.11
C ASN A 198 4.22 6.82 -26.08
N TRP A 199 3.19 7.64 -26.24
CA TRP A 199 2.06 7.70 -25.31
C TRP A 199 1.12 6.47 -25.36
N ARG A 200 1.16 5.64 -26.41
CA ARG A 200 0.21 4.52 -26.60
C ARG A 200 0.18 3.51 -25.43
N PRO A 201 1.32 2.99 -24.90
CA PRO A 201 1.30 2.06 -23.76
C PRO A 201 0.76 2.72 -22.48
N TRP A 202 1.04 4.01 -22.28
CA TRP A 202 0.60 4.77 -21.11
C TRP A 202 -0.92 5.00 -21.14
N LEU A 203 -1.45 5.53 -22.24
CA LEU A 203 -2.90 5.77 -22.43
C LEU A 203 -3.72 4.48 -22.35
N LEU A 204 -3.25 3.38 -22.97
CA LEU A 204 -3.94 2.09 -22.90
C LEU A 204 -4.00 1.57 -21.47
N GLY A 205 -2.88 1.59 -20.74
CA GLY A 205 -2.83 1.06 -19.38
C GLY A 205 -3.62 1.91 -18.38
N LEU A 206 -3.58 3.24 -18.52
CA LEU A 206 -4.33 4.17 -17.68
C LEU A 206 -5.84 4.09 -17.95
N SER A 207 -6.26 3.92 -19.22
CA SER A 207 -7.67 3.69 -19.56
C SER A 207 -8.20 2.33 -19.06
N ILE A 208 -7.36 1.29 -19.00
CA ILE A 208 -7.72 0.00 -18.37
C ILE A 208 -7.94 0.17 -16.86
N GLU A 209 -7.07 0.89 -16.14
CA GLU A 209 -7.29 1.14 -14.71
C GLU A 209 -8.51 2.02 -14.46
N TYR A 210 -8.66 3.11 -15.23
CA TYR A 210 -9.80 4.01 -15.12
C TYR A 210 -11.11 3.25 -15.40
N GLY A 211 -11.14 2.42 -16.45
CA GLY A 211 -12.27 1.55 -16.79
C GLY A 211 -12.62 0.57 -15.66
N ALA A 212 -11.62 -0.15 -15.12
CA ALA A 212 -11.82 -1.03 -13.97
C ALA A 212 -12.36 -0.27 -12.74
N ARG A 213 -11.79 0.91 -12.43
CA ARG A 213 -12.21 1.74 -11.30
C ARG A 213 -13.62 2.30 -11.47
N GLN A 214 -14.04 2.63 -12.69
CA GLN A 214 -15.42 3.07 -12.98
C GLN A 214 -16.42 1.92 -12.95
N LEU A 215 -16.06 0.72 -13.44
CA LEU A 215 -16.90 -0.49 -13.31
C LEU A 215 -17.11 -0.88 -11.83
N ALA A 216 -16.05 -0.83 -11.01
CA ALA A 216 -16.16 -1.05 -9.57
C ALA A 216 -17.06 0.00 -8.89
N LYS A 217 -16.90 1.30 -9.22
CA LYS A 217 -17.77 2.37 -8.71
C LYS A 217 -19.24 2.18 -9.08
N LYS A 218 -19.55 1.68 -10.28
CA LYS A 218 -20.92 1.35 -10.71
C LYS A 218 -21.51 0.20 -9.88
N ASP A 219 -20.80 -0.93 -9.79
CA ASP A 219 -21.25 -2.10 -9.01
C ASP A 219 -21.49 -1.73 -7.53
N PHE A 220 -20.63 -0.88 -6.94
CA PHE A 220 -20.87 -0.34 -5.60
C PHE A 220 -22.08 0.60 -5.53
N LYS A 221 -22.29 1.50 -6.49
CA LYS A 221 -23.47 2.40 -6.50
C LYS A 221 -24.78 1.63 -6.66
N GLU A 222 -24.78 0.55 -7.44
CA GLU A 222 -25.97 -0.26 -7.75
C GLU A 222 -26.29 -1.30 -6.66
N ARG A 223 -25.28 -1.88 -6.00
CA ARG A 223 -25.46 -2.98 -5.02
C ARG A 223 -25.32 -2.61 -3.55
N VAL A 224 -24.81 -1.42 -3.20
CA VAL A 224 -24.59 -1.01 -1.80
C VAL A 224 -25.72 -0.08 -1.36
N ALA A 225 -26.42 -0.41 -0.27
CA ALA A 225 -27.31 0.53 0.40
C ALA A 225 -26.49 1.71 0.93
N GLY A 226 -26.79 2.94 0.48
CA GLY A 226 -25.93 4.12 0.70
C GLY A 226 -24.75 4.26 -0.28
N GLY A 227 -24.65 3.42 -1.30
CA GLY A 227 -23.64 3.49 -2.35
C GLY A 227 -22.21 3.52 -1.79
N LEU A 228 -21.38 4.43 -2.31
CA LEU A 228 -19.98 4.59 -1.87
C LEU A 228 -19.81 4.96 -0.39
N ARG A 229 -20.85 5.46 0.31
CA ARG A 229 -20.79 5.72 1.75
C ARG A 229 -20.98 4.43 2.58
N GLY A 230 -21.67 3.43 2.05
CA GLY A 230 -21.91 2.12 2.68
C GLY A 230 -20.80 1.08 2.45
N LEU A 231 -19.64 1.50 1.94
CA LEU A 231 -18.44 0.67 1.88
C LEU A 231 -17.90 0.40 3.30
N THR A 232 -17.42 -0.82 3.54
CA THR A 232 -16.59 -1.14 4.72
C THR A 232 -15.30 -0.30 4.71
N ASN A 233 -14.67 -0.17 5.87
CA ASN A 233 -13.37 0.51 5.98
C ASN A 233 -12.32 -0.18 5.10
N LEU A 234 -12.33 -1.52 5.07
CA LEU A 234 -11.41 -2.33 4.27
C LEU A 234 -11.59 -2.15 2.75
N GLU A 235 -12.83 -2.10 2.26
CA GLU A 235 -13.11 -1.80 0.84
C GLU A 235 -12.78 -0.34 0.47
N ARG A 236 -12.97 0.59 1.41
CA ARG A 236 -12.61 2.00 1.26
C ARG A 236 -11.08 2.17 1.17
N GLU A 237 -10.33 1.45 1.99
CA GLU A 237 -8.87 1.40 1.95
C GLU A 237 -8.35 0.78 0.65
N GLU A 238 -8.94 -0.31 0.16
CA GLU A 238 -8.62 -0.84 -1.17
C GLU A 238 -8.87 0.21 -2.26
N MET A 239 -10.02 0.89 -2.25
CA MET A 239 -10.35 1.93 -3.24
C MET A 239 -9.51 3.21 -3.10
N ARG A 240 -8.88 3.45 -1.93
CA ARG A 240 -7.84 4.46 -1.68
C ARG A 240 -6.47 4.00 -2.22
N LYS A 241 -6.03 2.77 -1.93
CA LYS A 241 -4.79 2.16 -2.48
C LYS A 241 -4.84 2.12 -4.03
N ARG A 242 -5.95 1.66 -4.61
CA ARG A 242 -6.27 1.74 -6.06
C ARG A 242 -6.41 3.17 -6.60
N GLY A 243 -6.53 4.16 -5.73
CA GLY A 243 -6.53 5.58 -6.08
C GLY A 243 -5.12 6.15 -6.22
N TRP A 244 -4.26 5.91 -5.22
CA TRP A 244 -2.85 6.26 -5.25
C TRP A 244 -2.11 5.55 -6.39
N ALA A 245 -2.43 4.27 -6.64
CA ALA A 245 -1.88 3.51 -7.76
C ALA A 245 -2.16 4.13 -9.15
N LEU A 246 -3.24 4.89 -9.30
CA LEU A 246 -3.53 5.66 -10.52
C LEU A 246 -2.70 6.95 -10.60
N GLY A 247 -2.45 7.62 -9.48
CA GLY A 247 -1.52 8.76 -9.42
C GLY A 247 -0.09 8.39 -9.79
N TRP A 248 0.35 7.18 -9.39
CA TRP A 248 1.67 6.64 -9.71
C TRP A 248 1.93 6.45 -11.22
N TRP A 249 0.92 6.57 -12.10
CA TRP A 249 1.16 6.60 -13.54
C TRP A 249 1.94 7.83 -14.02
N ALA A 250 2.01 8.90 -13.22
CA ALA A 250 2.92 10.02 -13.48
C ALA A 250 4.40 9.61 -13.40
N MET A 251 4.73 8.53 -12.68
CA MET A 251 6.09 8.02 -12.50
C MET A 251 6.49 6.92 -13.50
N ARG A 252 5.67 6.60 -14.53
CA ARG A 252 6.00 5.52 -15.50
C ARG A 252 5.89 5.91 -16.97
N GLY A 253 6.85 5.46 -17.77
CA GLY A 253 6.82 5.51 -19.24
C GLY A 253 6.69 6.93 -19.80
N ALA A 254 5.86 7.11 -20.83
CA ALA A 254 5.80 8.34 -21.61
C ALA A 254 5.40 9.61 -20.83
N PHE A 255 4.64 9.53 -19.73
CA PHE A 255 4.41 10.72 -18.90
C PHE A 255 5.68 11.08 -18.13
N TYR A 256 6.37 10.08 -17.56
CA TYR A 256 7.65 10.28 -16.90
C TYR A 256 8.72 10.84 -17.85
N GLU A 257 8.98 10.17 -18.97
CA GLU A 257 10.04 10.55 -19.94
C GLU A 257 9.80 11.88 -20.67
N ASN A 258 8.56 12.37 -20.77
CA ASN A 258 8.24 13.64 -21.44
C ASN A 258 7.92 14.80 -20.48
N ILE A 259 7.49 14.53 -19.23
CA ILE A 259 7.04 15.56 -18.28
C ILE A 259 7.78 15.41 -16.95
N THR A 260 7.55 14.32 -16.21
CA THR A 260 8.03 14.21 -14.81
C THR A 260 9.55 14.26 -14.72
N LYS A 261 10.27 13.66 -15.67
CA LYS A 261 11.73 13.67 -15.72
C LYS A 261 12.31 15.08 -15.86
N SER A 262 11.76 15.90 -16.78
CA SER A 262 12.19 17.29 -16.93
C SER A 262 11.82 18.18 -15.74
N TRP A 263 10.79 17.81 -14.98
CA TRP A 263 10.41 18.48 -13.74
C TRP A 263 11.31 18.07 -12.57
N VAL A 264 11.59 16.76 -12.41
CA VAL A 264 12.50 16.20 -11.42
C VAL A 264 13.92 16.72 -11.65
N SER A 265 14.47 16.67 -12.86
CA SER A 265 15.81 17.20 -13.16
C SER A 265 15.89 18.73 -12.95
N GLY A 266 14.80 19.45 -13.21
CA GLY A 266 14.68 20.88 -12.93
C GLY A 266 14.55 21.22 -11.44
N PHE A 267 14.16 20.25 -10.60
CA PHE A 267 14.08 20.36 -9.15
C PHE A 267 15.38 19.93 -8.48
N THR A 268 15.93 18.76 -8.83
CA THR A 268 17.20 18.25 -8.28
C THR A 268 18.34 19.21 -8.51
N ASN A 269 18.46 19.81 -9.71
CA ASN A 269 19.49 20.83 -9.98
C ASN A 269 19.38 22.03 -9.03
N LYS A 270 18.17 22.56 -8.78
CA LYS A 270 17.96 23.67 -7.83
C LYS A 270 18.18 23.28 -6.36
N VAL A 271 18.02 22.00 -6.05
CA VAL A 271 18.14 21.44 -4.69
C VAL A 271 19.59 21.10 -4.36
N LYS A 272 20.39 20.67 -5.34
CA LYS A 272 21.84 20.44 -5.23
C LYS A 272 22.61 21.69 -4.81
N ASP A 273 22.15 22.87 -5.22
CA ASP A 273 22.77 24.17 -4.88
C ASP A 273 22.57 24.57 -3.39
N ILE A 274 21.75 23.84 -2.62
CA ILE A 274 21.41 24.15 -1.22
C ILE A 274 22.08 23.11 -0.31
N PRO A 275 22.99 23.49 0.62
CA PRO A 275 23.86 22.53 1.30
C PRO A 275 23.13 21.45 2.13
N VAL A 276 22.01 21.80 2.77
CA VAL A 276 21.20 20.84 3.54
C VAL A 276 20.36 19.93 2.64
N LEU A 277 19.80 20.48 1.56
CA LEU A 277 18.88 19.75 0.67
C LEU A 277 19.62 18.98 -0.44
N GLY A 278 20.90 19.27 -0.68
CA GLY A 278 21.72 18.60 -1.71
C GLY A 278 21.84 17.08 -1.51
N LEU A 279 21.75 16.60 -0.27
CA LEU A 279 21.62 15.17 0.04
C LEU A 279 20.38 14.55 -0.61
N VAL A 280 19.23 15.23 -0.54
CA VAL A 280 17.98 14.83 -1.21
C VAL A 280 18.16 14.89 -2.74
N GLY A 281 18.87 15.90 -3.24
CA GLY A 281 19.22 16.04 -4.65
C GLY A 281 20.03 14.86 -5.20
N GLY A 282 21.00 14.35 -4.43
CA GLY A 282 21.79 13.16 -4.78
C GLY A 282 20.98 11.87 -4.69
N VAL A 283 20.23 11.65 -3.60
CA VAL A 283 19.38 10.46 -3.44
C VAL A 283 18.35 10.35 -4.57
N VAL A 284 17.74 11.45 -5.01
CA VAL A 284 16.79 11.44 -6.12
C VAL A 284 17.47 11.11 -7.46
N GLU A 285 18.74 11.48 -7.66
CA GLU A 285 19.51 11.13 -8.88
C GLU A 285 19.84 9.63 -8.95
N ASP A 286 20.20 9.01 -7.82
CA ASP A 286 20.35 7.55 -7.71
C ASP A 286 19.04 6.80 -8.02
N TYR A 287 17.90 7.32 -7.55
CA TYR A 287 16.58 6.79 -7.90
C TYR A 287 16.17 7.07 -9.35
N GLU A 288 16.58 8.20 -9.96
CA GLU A 288 16.31 8.51 -11.36
C GLU A 288 16.92 7.43 -12.26
N TYR A 289 18.17 7.03 -11.99
CA TYR A 289 18.80 5.91 -12.71
C TYR A 289 17.95 4.63 -12.63
N LEU A 290 17.40 4.30 -11.46
CA LEU A 290 16.57 3.10 -11.26
C LEU A 290 15.22 3.17 -11.97
N TRP A 291 14.57 4.33 -12.01
CA TRP A 291 13.31 4.52 -12.75
C TRP A 291 13.52 4.47 -14.27
N ASP A 292 14.65 4.99 -14.76
CA ASP A 292 14.98 4.96 -16.19
C ASP A 292 15.33 3.56 -16.72
N ASN A 293 15.92 2.73 -15.86
CA ASN A 293 16.60 1.49 -16.24
C ASN A 293 15.83 0.20 -16.00
N TYR A 294 14.82 0.22 -15.14
CA TYR A 294 14.07 -0.96 -14.67
C TYR A 294 12.56 -0.73 -14.77
N TYR A 295 11.81 -1.80 -15.01
CA TYR A 295 10.35 -1.76 -15.12
C TYR A 295 9.70 -1.82 -13.74
N PHE A 296 10.21 -2.69 -12.86
CA PHE A 296 9.57 -2.93 -11.56
C PHE A 296 9.71 -1.76 -10.59
N SER A 297 10.77 -0.95 -10.71
CA SER A 297 10.98 0.29 -9.93
C SER A 297 9.88 1.34 -10.14
N THR A 298 9.16 1.30 -11.27
CA THR A 298 8.03 2.22 -11.57
C THR A 298 6.68 1.50 -11.66
N ALA A 299 6.66 0.16 -11.74
CA ALA A 299 5.42 -0.62 -11.87
C ALA A 299 4.74 -0.96 -10.53
N THR A 300 5.48 -1.02 -9.41
CA THR A 300 5.02 -1.73 -8.21
C THR A 300 5.13 -0.91 -6.90
N PRO A 301 4.09 -0.14 -6.51
CA PRO A 301 3.81 0.12 -5.09
C PRO A 301 3.42 -1.19 -4.35
#